data_AF-A0A074WMU8-F1
#
_entry.id   AF-A0A074WMU8-F1
#
_cell.length_a   1.000
_cell.length_b   1.000
_cell.length_c   1.000
_cell.angle_alpha   90.00
_cell.angle_beta   90.00
_cell.angle_gamma   90.00
#
_symmetry.space_group_name_H-M   'P 1'
#
loop_
_entity.id
_entity.type
_entity.pdbx_description
1 polymer ?
#
loop_
_entity_poly.entity_id
_entity_poly.type
_entity_poly.pdbx_seq_one_letter_code
_entity_poly.pdbx_strand_id
1 'polypeptide(L)'
;VTVEECRNQIKAHKLLDPSVVVVPKVYRCFSHNENIYLVMQRIHGEIRDKIEDLQSVKRVADIIRHLQTHKSSIPGPLEGGTSRGLWWEEEPVDLKGEVARFEKYIQNRLVGKQQGWTVELGEFVLNHNDIAPRNLVWMPDGRISLIDWAHAGFYPWVLELAVLEF
;
A
#
# COMPACT_ATOMS: atom_id res chain seq x y z
N VAL A 1 -7.59 11.51 5.15
CA VAL A 1 -7.99 10.91 3.87
C VAL A 1 -7.46 11.72 2.71
N THR A 2 -6.93 11.06 1.68
CA THR A 2 -6.47 11.71 0.43
C THR A 2 -7.27 11.24 -0.79
N VAL A 3 -7.12 11.92 -1.94
CA VAL A 3 -7.72 11.46 -3.20
C VAL A 3 -7.10 10.12 -3.62
N GLU A 4 -5.79 9.99 -3.42
CA GLU A 4 -5.04 8.76 -3.70
C GLU A 4 -5.55 7.60 -2.85
N GLU A 5 -5.81 7.79 -1.55
CA GLU A 5 -6.38 6.76 -0.68
C GLU A 5 -7.72 6.24 -1.22
N CYS A 6 -8.64 7.15 -1.58
CA CYS A 6 -9.91 6.77 -2.18
C CYS A 6 -9.72 5.93 -3.46
N ARG A 7 -8.83 6.38 -4.35
CA ARG A 7 -8.56 5.71 -5.64
C ARG A 7 -7.87 4.36 -5.45
N ASN A 8 -6.88 4.30 -4.57
CA ASN A 8 -6.16 3.10 -4.19
C ASN A 8 -7.14 2.04 -3.66
N GLN A 9 -7.99 2.40 -2.70
CA GLN A 9 -8.95 1.45 -2.15
C GLN A 9 -9.98 0.98 -3.20
N ILE A 10 -10.49 1.88 -4.05
CA ILE A 10 -11.40 1.51 -5.14
C ILE A 10 -10.73 0.53 -6.10
N LYS A 11 -9.46 0.76 -6.46
CA LYS A 11 -8.72 -0.09 -7.38
C LYS A 11 -8.39 -1.43 -6.73
N ALA A 12 -7.89 -1.44 -5.50
CA ALA A 12 -7.59 -2.64 -4.73
C ALA A 12 -8.83 -3.53 -4.55
N HIS A 13 -9.98 -2.95 -4.24
CA HIS A 13 -11.26 -3.69 -4.13
C HIS A 13 -11.67 -4.41 -5.42
N LYS A 14 -11.32 -3.87 -6.58
CA LYS A 14 -11.60 -4.51 -7.89
C LYS A 14 -10.54 -5.53 -8.27
N LEU A 15 -9.30 -5.31 -7.82
CA LEU A 15 -8.13 -6.05 -8.26
C LEU A 15 -7.93 -7.34 -7.46
N LEU A 16 -8.16 -7.29 -6.14
CA LEU A 16 -7.78 -8.36 -5.24
C LEU A 16 -8.89 -9.40 -5.07
N ASP A 17 -8.48 -10.67 -5.08
CA ASP A 17 -9.35 -11.81 -4.76
C ASP A 17 -9.86 -11.73 -3.29
N PRO A 18 -11.18 -11.60 -3.08
CA PRO A 18 -11.77 -11.50 -1.74
C PRO A 18 -11.75 -12.81 -0.95
N SER A 19 -11.36 -13.93 -1.56
CA SER A 19 -11.06 -15.19 -0.85
C SER A 19 -9.71 -15.14 -0.14
N VAL A 20 -8.78 -14.30 -0.60
CA VAL A 20 -7.47 -14.09 0.02
C VAL A 20 -7.50 -12.90 0.99
N VAL A 21 -7.98 -11.74 0.53
CA VAL A 21 -8.06 -10.52 1.34
C VAL A 21 -9.26 -9.67 0.94
N VAL A 22 -10.04 -9.26 1.94
CA VAL A 22 -11.20 -8.40 1.72
C VAL A 22 -10.76 -6.93 1.77
N VAL A 23 -11.09 -6.17 0.74
CA VAL A 23 -10.94 -4.70 0.76
C VAL A 23 -12.33 -4.08 0.96
N PRO A 24 -12.53 -3.14 1.90
CA PRO A 24 -13.85 -2.53 2.09
C PRO A 24 -14.31 -1.79 0.83
N LYS A 25 -15.57 -2.02 0.43
CA LYS A 25 -16.16 -1.30 -0.71
C LYS A 25 -16.27 0.19 -0.41
N VAL A 26 -15.76 1.05 -1.29
CA VAL A 26 -16.00 2.49 -1.22
C VAL A 26 -17.39 2.82 -1.76
N TYR A 27 -18.20 3.53 -0.97
CA TYR A 27 -19.51 4.02 -1.39
C TYR A 27 -19.44 5.44 -1.96
N ARG A 28 -18.62 6.29 -1.35
CA ARG A 28 -18.45 7.69 -1.79
C ARG A 28 -17.09 8.22 -1.36
N CYS A 29 -16.47 8.99 -2.25
CA CYS A 29 -15.36 9.88 -1.91
C CYS A 29 -15.72 11.28 -2.40
N PHE A 30 -15.63 12.28 -1.53
CA PHE A 30 -15.99 13.66 -1.85
C PHE A 30 -15.21 14.66 -1.00
N SER A 31 -15.07 15.88 -1.51
CA SER A 31 -14.47 16.99 -0.77
C SER A 31 -15.53 17.93 -0.18
N HIS A 32 -15.25 18.47 1.00
CA HIS A 32 -16.03 19.54 1.62
C HIS A 32 -15.13 20.38 2.53
N ASN A 33 -15.10 21.70 2.32
CA ASN A 33 -14.24 22.65 3.04
C ASN A 33 -12.78 22.16 3.13
N GLU A 34 -12.16 21.92 1.96
CA GLU A 34 -10.77 21.46 1.80
C GLU A 34 -10.46 20.05 2.35
N ASN A 35 -11.38 19.45 3.09
CA ASN A 35 -11.25 18.09 3.61
C ASN A 35 -11.80 17.07 2.62
N ILE A 36 -11.18 15.90 2.58
CA ILE A 36 -11.65 14.75 1.80
C ILE A 36 -12.29 13.75 2.75
N TYR A 37 -13.46 13.26 2.37
CA TYR A 37 -14.24 12.29 3.12
C TYR A 37 -14.33 11.00 2.32
N LEU A 38 -14.04 9.89 3.00
CA LEU A 38 -14.20 8.53 2.48
C LEU A 38 -15.33 7.84 3.25
N VAL A 39 -16.39 7.48 2.53
CA VAL A 39 -17.50 6.67 3.03
C VAL A 39 -17.36 5.28 2.43
N MET A 40 -17.19 4.28 3.28
CA MET A 40 -16.93 2.90 2.87
C MET A 40 -17.71 1.88 3.70
N GLN A 41 -17.68 0.64 3.24
CA GLN A 41 -18.26 -0.51 3.91
C GLN A 41 -17.69 -0.66 5.33
N ARG A 42 -18.57 -0.79 6.31
CA ARG A 42 -18.19 -1.20 7.66
C ARG A 42 -17.87 -2.69 7.67
N ILE A 43 -16.62 -3.03 7.96
CA ILE A 43 -16.21 -4.43 8.19
C ILE A 43 -16.48 -4.79 9.65
N HIS A 44 -17.07 -5.97 9.86
CA HIS A 44 -17.28 -6.55 11.18
C HIS A 44 -16.15 -7.56 11.46
N GLY A 45 -15.55 -7.46 12.62
CA GLY A 45 -14.43 -8.31 13.02
C GLY A 45 -13.65 -7.68 14.15
N GLU A 46 -12.54 -8.33 14.49
CA GLU A 46 -11.65 -7.91 15.57
C GLU A 46 -10.36 -7.34 14.98
N ILE A 47 -9.91 -6.22 15.54
CA ILE A 47 -8.56 -5.71 15.33
C ILE A 47 -7.75 -6.20 16.52
N ARG A 48 -6.55 -6.73 16.24
CA ARG A 48 -5.64 -7.23 17.27
C ARG A 48 -4.51 -6.22 17.45
N ASP A 49 -4.01 -6.08 18.68
CA ASP A 49 -2.89 -5.19 18.97
C ASP A 49 -1.55 -5.71 18.43
N LYS A 50 -1.43 -7.05 18.31
CA LYS A 50 -0.22 -7.75 17.87
C LYS A 50 -0.57 -9.03 17.11
N ILE A 51 0.39 -9.53 16.33
CA ILE A 51 0.30 -10.81 15.63
C ILE A 51 1.47 -11.71 16.05
N GLU A 52 1.22 -12.58 17.02
CA GLU A 52 2.27 -13.42 17.63
C GLU A 52 2.22 -14.88 17.17
N ASP A 53 1.04 -15.36 16.74
CA ASP A 53 0.88 -16.76 16.36
C ASP A 53 1.28 -17.04 14.90
N LEU A 54 1.92 -18.20 14.70
CA LEU A 54 2.47 -18.59 13.39
C LEU A 54 1.38 -18.73 12.31
N GLN A 55 0.14 -19.08 12.66
CA GLN A 55 -0.93 -19.21 11.67
C GLN A 55 -1.33 -17.84 11.15
N SER A 56 -1.50 -16.86 12.04
CA SER A 56 -1.79 -15.48 11.65
C SER A 56 -0.65 -14.87 10.82
N VAL A 57 0.61 -15.09 11.20
CA VAL A 57 1.78 -14.65 10.40
C VAL A 57 1.76 -15.25 8.99
N LYS A 58 1.49 -16.56 8.87
CA LYS A 58 1.38 -17.23 7.56
C LYS A 58 0.29 -16.59 6.71
N ARG A 59 -0.86 -16.29 7.29
CA ARG A 59 -1.98 -15.65 6.58
C ARG A 59 -1.62 -14.24 6.11
N VAL A 60 -0.93 -13.45 6.92
CA VAL A 60 -0.45 -12.13 6.48
C VAL A 60 0.57 -12.29 5.33
N ALA A 61 1.47 -13.27 5.43
CA ALA A 61 2.40 -13.56 4.35
C ALA A 61 1.69 -14.03 3.06
N ASP A 62 0.58 -14.77 3.15
CA ASP A 62 -0.26 -15.13 2.02
C ASP A 62 -0.88 -13.89 1.35
N ILE A 63 -1.35 -12.93 2.15
CA ILE A 63 -1.87 -11.64 1.66
C ILE A 63 -0.76 -10.87 0.92
N ILE A 64 0.43 -10.76 1.51
CA ILE A 64 1.58 -10.07 0.88
C ILE A 64 1.93 -10.73 -0.47
N ARG A 65 2.04 -12.06 -0.50
CA ARG A 65 2.33 -12.78 -1.75
C ARG A 65 1.26 -12.55 -2.81
N HIS A 66 -0.01 -12.48 -2.41
CA HIS A 66 -1.11 -12.17 -3.31
C HIS A 66 -1.04 -10.74 -3.87
N LEU A 67 -0.75 -9.74 -3.04
CA LEU A 67 -0.49 -8.37 -3.50
C LEU A 67 0.63 -8.38 -4.54
N GLN A 68 1.73 -9.05 -4.23
CA GLN A 68 2.93 -9.10 -5.09
C GLN A 68 2.72 -9.77 -6.46
N THR A 69 1.63 -10.54 -6.65
CA THR A 69 1.28 -11.07 -7.98
C THR A 69 0.84 -9.99 -8.96
N HIS A 70 0.44 -8.82 -8.47
CA HIS A 70 0.00 -7.69 -9.27
C HIS A 70 1.19 -6.80 -9.59
N LYS A 71 1.56 -6.77 -10.87
CA LYS A 71 2.74 -6.06 -11.37
C LYS A 71 2.37 -4.80 -12.14
N SER A 72 3.30 -3.86 -12.20
CA SER A 72 3.24 -2.66 -13.04
C SER A 72 4.61 -2.33 -13.60
N SER A 73 4.65 -1.76 -14.79
CA SER A 73 5.86 -1.17 -15.38
C SER A 73 6.10 0.27 -14.93
N ILE A 74 5.11 0.88 -14.26
CA ILE A 74 5.17 2.27 -13.77
C ILE A 74 5.05 2.29 -12.24
N PRO A 75 5.88 3.08 -11.54
CA PRO A 75 5.81 3.21 -10.09
C PRO A 75 4.79 4.28 -9.64
N GLY A 76 4.34 4.17 -8.40
CA GLY A 76 3.47 5.16 -7.76
C GLY A 76 2.12 4.60 -7.34
N PRO A 77 1.18 5.45 -6.89
CA PRO A 77 -0.15 5.02 -6.44
C PRO A 77 -0.92 4.23 -7.51
N LEU A 78 -1.88 3.39 -7.10
CA LEU A 78 -2.56 2.43 -7.99
C LEU A 78 -3.23 3.06 -9.22
N GLU A 79 -3.68 4.31 -9.09
CA GLU A 79 -4.29 5.10 -10.17
C GLU A 79 -3.52 6.41 -10.43
N GLY A 80 -2.22 6.41 -10.12
CA GLY A 80 -1.34 7.58 -10.21
C GLY A 80 -1.61 8.65 -9.16
N GLY A 81 -0.89 9.76 -9.26
CA GLY A 81 -0.92 10.85 -8.29
C GLY A 81 0.28 10.81 -7.35
N THR A 82 0.11 11.37 -6.15
CA THR A 82 1.24 11.64 -5.26
C THR A 82 1.46 10.51 -4.26
N SER A 83 2.68 9.97 -4.22
CA SER A 83 3.11 8.98 -3.24
C SER A 83 3.29 9.64 -1.87
N ARG A 84 2.79 8.98 -0.81
CA ARG A 84 2.82 9.42 0.59
C ARG A 84 3.11 8.24 1.53
N GLY A 85 3.51 8.53 2.76
CA GLY A 85 3.90 7.53 3.76
C GLY A 85 5.40 7.54 4.10
N LEU A 86 5.84 6.49 4.80
CA LEU A 86 7.18 6.40 5.41
C LEU A 86 8.33 6.65 4.43
N TRP A 87 8.19 6.16 3.20
CA TRP A 87 9.21 6.25 2.16
C TRP A 87 9.39 7.66 1.60
N TRP A 88 8.69 8.68 2.10
CA TRP A 88 8.65 10.00 1.48
C TRP A 88 9.07 11.18 2.37
N GLU A 89 9.70 10.95 3.54
CA GLU A 89 10.18 11.99 4.50
C GLU A 89 9.15 13.12 4.74
N GLU A 90 7.88 12.76 4.90
CA GLU A 90 6.77 13.71 5.09
C GLU A 90 6.47 14.66 3.91
N GLU A 91 7.25 14.62 2.83
CA GLU A 91 7.00 15.36 1.59
C GLU A 91 6.34 14.46 0.54
N PRO A 92 5.11 14.75 0.11
CA PRO A 92 4.45 14.00 -0.96
C PRO A 92 5.24 14.07 -2.28
N VAL A 93 5.53 12.92 -2.90
CA VAL A 93 6.29 12.84 -4.16
C VAL A 93 5.42 12.35 -5.31
N ASP A 94 5.23 13.19 -6.31
CA ASP A 94 4.63 12.79 -7.58
C ASP A 94 5.71 12.20 -8.49
N LEU A 95 5.70 10.87 -8.66
CA LEU A 95 6.64 10.18 -9.55
C LEU A 95 6.27 10.31 -11.03
N LYS A 96 5.07 10.80 -11.35
CA LYS A 96 4.51 10.88 -12.72
C LYS A 96 4.54 9.54 -13.49
N GLY A 97 4.62 8.41 -12.78
CA GLY A 97 4.79 7.10 -13.39
C GLY A 97 6.15 6.88 -14.07
N GLU A 98 7.14 7.72 -13.80
CA GLU A 98 8.46 7.65 -14.43
C GLU A 98 9.45 6.87 -13.57
N VAL A 99 9.95 5.73 -14.08
CA VAL A 99 10.96 4.90 -13.42
C VAL A 99 12.21 5.69 -13.07
N ALA A 100 12.75 6.45 -14.05
CA ALA A 100 13.95 7.26 -13.87
C ALA A 100 13.81 8.31 -12.76
N ARG A 101 12.59 8.83 -12.54
CA ARG A 101 12.33 9.77 -11.45
C ARG A 101 12.39 9.07 -10.09
N PHE A 102 11.91 7.83 -10.01
CA PHE A 102 11.99 7.04 -8.80
C PHE A 102 13.43 6.56 -8.51
N GLU A 103 14.15 6.09 -9.53
CA GLU A 103 15.57 5.74 -9.41
C GLU A 103 16.40 6.93 -8.93
N LYS A 104 16.21 8.11 -9.54
CA LYS A 104 16.86 9.35 -9.10
C LYS A 104 16.52 9.71 -7.66
N TYR A 105 15.27 9.49 -7.26
CA TYR A 105 14.83 9.74 -5.89
C TYR A 105 15.55 8.83 -4.89
N ILE A 106 15.57 7.51 -5.16
CA ILE A 106 16.25 6.53 -4.32
C ILE A 106 17.76 6.75 -4.30
N GLN A 107 18.37 7.04 -5.45
CA GLN A 107 19.81 7.30 -5.58
C GLN A 107 20.24 8.49 -4.72
N ASN A 108 19.50 9.61 -4.80
CA ASN A 108 19.78 10.80 -3.99
C ASN A 108 19.75 10.51 -2.49
N ARG A 109 18.95 9.53 -2.05
CA ARG A 109 18.78 9.16 -0.64
C ARG A 109 19.76 8.11 -0.15
N LEU A 110 19.92 7.01 -0.89
CA LEU A 110 20.76 5.88 -0.45
C LEU A 110 22.25 6.13 -0.65
N VAL A 111 22.61 6.84 -1.72
CA VAL A 111 24.02 6.98 -2.15
C VAL A 111 24.50 8.44 -2.02
N GLY A 112 23.58 9.38 -1.79
CA GLY A 112 23.88 10.80 -1.74
C GLY A 112 24.47 11.28 -3.06
N LYS A 113 25.49 12.15 -3.01
CA LYS A 113 26.21 12.66 -4.20
C LYS A 113 27.38 11.76 -4.64
N GLN A 114 27.51 10.54 -4.11
CA GLN A 114 28.64 9.68 -4.47
C GLN A 114 28.54 9.26 -5.94
N GLN A 115 29.60 9.50 -6.70
CA GLN A 115 29.65 9.18 -8.12
C GLN A 115 29.94 7.68 -8.32
N GLY A 116 29.38 7.09 -9.39
CA GLY A 116 29.71 5.73 -9.84
C GLY A 116 28.72 4.62 -9.46
N TRP A 117 27.65 4.93 -8.73
CA TRP A 117 26.60 3.97 -8.38
C TRP A 117 25.29 4.36 -9.06
N THR A 118 24.71 3.43 -9.81
CA THR A 118 23.36 3.58 -10.39
C THR A 118 22.40 2.68 -9.63
N VAL A 119 21.24 3.20 -9.28
CA VAL A 119 20.14 2.39 -8.76
C VAL A 119 19.28 2.01 -9.95
N GLU A 120 19.22 0.71 -10.25
CA GLU A 120 18.28 0.16 -11.23
C GLU A 120 17.15 -0.51 -10.47
N LEU A 121 15.93 0.03 -10.62
CA LEU A 121 14.76 -0.56 -9.99
C LEU A 121 14.17 -1.62 -10.92
N GLY A 122 13.98 -2.83 -10.38
CA GLY A 122 13.36 -3.93 -11.09
C GLY A 122 11.85 -3.78 -11.24
N GLU A 123 11.14 -4.90 -11.36
CA GLU A 123 9.67 -4.88 -11.46
C GLU A 123 9.00 -4.24 -10.24
N PHE A 124 7.95 -3.45 -10.49
CA PHE A 124 7.10 -2.91 -9.43
C PHE A 124 5.92 -3.83 -9.20
N VAL A 125 5.65 -4.09 -7.92
CA VAL A 125 4.53 -4.91 -7.49
C VAL A 125 3.61 -4.10 -6.59
N LEU A 126 2.38 -4.54 -6.41
CA LEU A 126 1.48 -3.88 -5.48
C LEU A 126 2.00 -4.02 -4.04
N ASN A 127 2.25 -2.88 -3.40
CA ASN A 127 2.56 -2.73 -2.00
C ASN A 127 1.39 -1.98 -1.33
N HIS A 128 1.05 -2.36 -0.11
CA HIS A 128 0.20 -1.60 0.79
C HIS A 128 0.99 -0.52 1.54
N ASN A 129 2.25 -0.82 1.89
CA ASN A 129 3.18 0.02 2.66
C ASN A 129 2.70 0.42 4.07
N ASP A 130 1.73 -0.30 4.62
CA ASP A 130 1.27 -0.11 6.00
C ASP A 130 0.56 -1.36 6.54
N ILE A 131 1.12 -2.55 6.26
CA ILE A 131 0.60 -3.78 6.83
C ILE A 131 1.04 -3.85 8.30
N ALA A 132 0.09 -3.53 9.17
CA ALA A 132 0.23 -3.55 10.62
C ALA A 132 -1.04 -4.14 11.27
N PRO A 133 -0.99 -4.64 12.52
CA PRO A 133 -2.14 -5.27 13.17
C PRO A 133 -3.39 -4.38 13.21
N ARG A 134 -3.21 -3.06 13.38
CA ARG A 134 -4.28 -2.04 13.34
C ARG A 134 -5.06 -1.99 12.02
N ASN A 135 -4.43 -2.39 10.92
CA ASN A 135 -5.01 -2.35 9.57
C ASN A 135 -5.56 -3.71 9.12
N LEU A 136 -5.55 -4.72 10.01
CA LEU A 136 -6.03 -6.07 9.74
C LEU A 136 -7.27 -6.36 10.58
N VAL A 137 -8.42 -6.43 9.94
CA VAL A 137 -9.69 -6.79 10.59
C VAL A 137 -9.96 -8.28 10.39
N TRP A 138 -9.90 -9.04 11.47
CA TRP A 138 -10.15 -10.49 11.51
C TRP A 138 -11.66 -10.74 11.53
N MET A 139 -12.19 -11.24 10.43
CA MET A 139 -13.64 -11.39 10.22
C MET A 139 -14.17 -12.69 10.88
N PRO A 140 -15.44 -12.73 11.33
CA PRO A 140 -16.03 -13.91 11.97
C PRO A 140 -16.06 -15.17 11.10
N ASP A 141 -16.08 -15.01 9.78
CA ASP A 141 -16.06 -16.11 8.80
C ASP A 141 -14.64 -16.64 8.52
N GLY A 142 -13.66 -16.17 9.29
CA GLY A 142 -12.27 -16.57 9.17
C GLY A 142 -11.50 -15.80 8.11
N ARG A 143 -12.08 -14.87 7.34
CA ARG A 143 -11.33 -14.01 6.40
C ARG A 143 -10.61 -12.85 7.11
N ILE A 144 -9.72 -12.18 6.39
CA ILE A 144 -9.08 -10.94 6.84
C ILE A 144 -9.48 -9.83 5.88
N SER A 145 -9.87 -8.68 6.42
CA SER A 145 -9.97 -7.45 5.66
C SER A 145 -8.77 -6.55 5.92
N LEU A 146 -8.15 -6.06 4.84
CA LEU A 146 -7.06 -5.09 4.89
C LEU A 146 -7.62 -3.68 4.62
N ILE A 147 -7.36 -2.77 5.54
CA ILE A 147 -7.85 -1.38 5.53
C ILE A 147 -6.68 -0.39 5.46
N ASP A 148 -7.01 0.90 5.29
CA ASP A 148 -6.04 2.00 5.21
C ASP A 148 -5.09 1.94 4.00
N TRP A 149 -5.66 2.16 2.81
CA TRP A 149 -4.95 2.10 1.53
C TRP A 149 -4.22 3.41 1.16
N ALA A 150 -3.93 4.27 2.14
CA ALA A 150 -3.41 5.62 1.90
C ALA A 150 -2.01 5.63 1.26
N HIS A 151 -1.19 4.60 1.55
CA HIS A 151 0.20 4.50 1.10
C HIS A 151 0.41 3.43 0.02
N ALA A 152 -0.68 2.84 -0.48
CA ALA A 152 -0.61 1.76 -1.45
C ALA A 152 -0.17 2.26 -2.84
N GLY A 153 0.57 1.42 -3.55
CA GLY A 153 1.12 1.74 -4.86
C GLY A 153 1.92 0.60 -5.45
N PHE A 154 2.35 0.77 -6.71
CA PHE A 154 3.31 -0.10 -7.35
C PHE A 154 4.73 0.38 -7.04
N TYR A 155 5.47 -0.42 -6.29
CA TYR A 155 6.83 -0.12 -5.82
C TYR A 155 7.68 -1.41 -5.76
N PRO A 156 9.01 -1.32 -5.55
CA PRO A 156 9.83 -2.51 -5.34
C PRO A 156 9.31 -3.34 -4.16
N TRP A 157 9.20 -4.66 -4.35
CA TRP A 157 8.61 -5.59 -3.37
C TRP A 157 9.25 -5.55 -1.97
N VAL A 158 10.53 -5.16 -1.90
CA VAL A 158 11.30 -5.05 -0.65
C VAL A 158 10.76 -3.93 0.25
N LEU A 159 10.09 -2.91 -0.32
CA LEU A 159 9.54 -1.81 0.46
C LEU A 159 8.40 -2.27 1.38
N GLU A 160 7.53 -3.19 0.93
CA GLU A 160 6.51 -3.78 1.82
C GLU A 160 7.15 -4.47 3.02
N LEU A 161 8.19 -5.26 2.78
CA LEU A 161 8.82 -6.06 3.83
C LEU A 161 9.59 -5.21 4.84
N ALA A 162 10.18 -4.11 4.38
CA ALA A 162 10.97 -3.22 5.23
C ALA A 162 10.11 -2.40 6.21
N VAL A 163 8.78 -2.33 6.01
CA VAL A 163 7.85 -1.61 6.90
C VAL A 163 6.92 -2.52 7.71
N LEU A 164 7.11 -3.84 7.67
CA LEU A 164 6.24 -4.75 8.42
C LEU A 164 6.36 -4.53 9.93
N GLU A 165 5.21 -4.29 10.56
CA GLU A 165 5.06 -4.22 12.02
C GLU A 165 4.21 -5.43 12.47
N PHE A 166 4.68 -6.20 13.47
CA PHE A 166 3.97 -7.37 14.02
C PHE A 166 3.86 -7.30 15.55
#